data_AF-A0A1G8B408-F1
#
_entry.id   AF-A0A1G8B408-F1
#
_cell.length_a   1.000
_cell.length_b   1.000
_cell.length_c   1.000
_cell.angle_alpha   90.00
_cell.angle_beta   90.00
_cell.angle_gamma   90.00
#
_symmetry.space_group_name_H-M   'P 1'
#
loop_
_entity.id
_entity.type
_entity.pdbx_description
1 polymer ?
#
loop_
_entity_poly.entity_id
_entity_poly.type
_entity_poly.pdbx_seq_one_letter_code
_entity_poly.pdbx_strand_id
1 'polypeptide(L)'
;MGKKEDIEKFEKEFLERKPTRCSKCKGRLSYIGGGYYECYECGNQEIDDFGRIKDYIDEHGAAPAVVISDNTGVPIELVNGMLREGRLEIPEGSSVYIKCETCGCSIRYGRYCPDCIRNRTNSLKGVFFNPDVGEKPQHEVKTQDGRMHFLGFDK
;
A
#
# COMPACT_ATOMS: atom_id res chain seq x y z
N MET A 1 -13.62 -10.03 16.23
CA MET A 1 -12.50 -10.57 17.02
C MET A 1 -11.21 -10.64 16.23
N GLY A 2 -11.16 -11.11 14.96
CA GLY A 2 -9.90 -11.18 14.19
C GLY A 2 -9.16 -9.87 13.83
N LYS A 3 -9.77 -8.70 13.97
CA LYS A 3 -9.25 -7.43 13.42
C LYS A 3 -8.00 -6.88 14.12
N LYS A 4 -7.87 -7.14 15.43
CA LYS A 4 -6.75 -6.64 16.23
C LYS A 4 -5.53 -7.55 16.04
N GLU A 5 -5.78 -8.85 15.96
CA GLU A 5 -4.78 -9.89 15.73
C GLU A 5 -4.09 -9.72 14.36
N ASP A 6 -4.85 -9.38 13.31
CA ASP A 6 -4.28 -9.14 11.97
C ASP A 6 -3.37 -7.89 11.92
N ILE A 7 -3.75 -6.83 12.64
CA ILE A 7 -2.95 -5.60 12.76
C ILE A 7 -1.69 -5.87 13.58
N GLU A 8 -1.82 -6.51 14.75
CA GLU A 8 -0.69 -6.88 15.59
C GLU A 8 0.29 -7.81 14.85
N LYS A 9 -0.23 -8.74 14.03
CA LYS A 9 0.59 -9.60 13.16
C LYS A 9 1.33 -8.77 12.11
N PHE A 10 0.65 -7.87 11.41
CA PHE A 10 1.25 -6.98 10.43
C PHE A 10 2.35 -6.10 11.04
N GLU A 11 2.07 -5.44 12.16
CA GLU A 11 3.02 -4.57 12.85
C GLU A 11 4.25 -5.33 13.29
N LYS A 12 4.06 -6.54 13.85
CA LYS A 12 5.16 -7.41 14.22
C LYS A 12 6.02 -7.79 13.03
N GLU A 13 5.42 -8.27 11.94
CA GLU A 13 6.15 -8.71 10.75
C GLU A 13 6.92 -7.54 10.09
N PHE A 14 6.31 -6.36 10.03
CA PHE A 14 6.96 -5.15 9.54
C PHE A 14 8.16 -4.73 10.40
N LEU A 15 8.02 -4.77 11.73
CA LEU A 15 9.10 -4.44 12.66
C LEU A 15 10.24 -5.46 12.62
N GLU A 16 9.95 -6.74 12.43
CA GLU A 16 10.95 -7.81 12.35
C GLU A 16 11.82 -7.70 11.08
N ARG A 17 11.26 -7.18 9.98
CA ARG A 17 11.97 -7.01 8.70
C ARG A 17 12.72 -5.68 8.58
N LYS A 18 12.49 -4.76 9.51
CA LYS A 18 13.16 -3.46 9.55
C LYS A 18 14.67 -3.62 9.82
N PRO A 19 15.54 -2.92 9.06
CA PRO A 19 16.98 -2.95 9.31
C PRO A 19 17.30 -2.36 10.70
N THR A 20 17.91 -3.18 11.56
CA THR A 20 18.31 -2.78 12.92
C THR A 20 19.81 -2.50 13.04
N ARG A 21 20.62 -3.04 12.12
CA ARG A 21 22.08 -2.89 12.07
C ARG A 21 22.54 -2.78 10.63
N CYS A 22 23.62 -2.03 10.41
CA CYS A 22 24.23 -1.92 9.10
C CYS A 22 24.63 -3.29 8.54
N SER A 23 24.27 -3.58 7.30
CA SER A 23 24.61 -4.82 6.62
C SER A 23 26.13 -5.02 6.52
N LYS A 24 26.88 -3.93 6.25
CA LYS A 24 28.34 -3.91 6.04
C LYS A 24 29.16 -4.01 7.32
N CYS A 25 28.93 -3.15 8.32
CA CYS A 25 29.79 -3.07 9.51
C CYS A 25 29.09 -3.49 10.82
N LYS A 26 27.80 -3.84 10.78
CA LYS A 26 26.96 -4.14 11.97
C LYS A 26 26.77 -2.98 12.95
N GLY A 27 27.18 -1.79 12.54
CA GLY A 27 27.03 -0.55 13.27
C GLY A 27 25.59 -0.08 13.42
N ARG A 28 25.43 0.94 14.28
CA ARG A 28 24.12 1.55 14.53
C ARG A 28 23.63 2.32 13.30
N LEU A 29 22.32 2.30 13.12
CA LEU A 29 21.62 2.99 12.05
C LEU A 29 20.85 4.20 12.60
N SER A 30 20.88 5.30 11.86
CA SER A 30 20.04 6.47 12.06
C SER A 30 18.93 6.47 11.02
N TYR A 31 17.68 6.68 11.41
CA TYR A 31 16.61 6.91 10.44
C TYR A 31 16.77 8.30 9.81
N ILE A 32 16.80 8.36 8.48
CA ILE A 32 16.97 9.62 7.73
C ILE A 32 15.73 10.03 6.94
N GLY A 33 14.66 9.21 6.93
CA GLY A 33 13.37 9.53 6.31
C GLY A 33 13.01 8.58 5.17
N GLY A 34 11.71 8.47 4.87
CA GLY A 34 11.20 7.73 3.70
C GLY A 34 11.53 6.23 3.67
N GLY A 35 11.80 5.60 4.82
CA GLY A 35 12.25 4.21 4.88
C GLY A 35 13.77 4.01 4.75
N TYR A 36 14.55 5.09 4.70
CA TYR A 36 16.00 5.06 4.61
C TYR A 36 16.67 5.20 5.98
N TYR A 37 17.79 4.49 6.12
CA TYR A 37 18.63 4.50 7.31
C TYR A 37 20.09 4.66 6.93
N GLU A 38 20.84 5.45 7.68
CA GLU A 38 22.28 5.66 7.46
C GLU A 38 23.08 5.12 8.63
N CYS A 39 24.17 4.41 8.33
CA CYS A 39 25.07 3.92 9.35
C CYS A 39 25.99 5.01 9.89
N TYR A 40 26.01 5.19 11.22
CA TYR A 40 26.89 6.16 11.90
C TYR A 40 28.39 5.89 11.71
N GLU A 41 28.78 4.64 11.44
CA GLU A 41 30.20 4.26 11.41
C GLU A 41 30.81 4.27 10.00
N CYS A 42 30.03 3.87 8.99
CA CYS A 42 30.54 3.72 7.62
C CYS A 42 29.74 4.50 6.56
N GLY A 43 28.67 5.20 6.95
CA GLY A 43 27.81 5.93 6.01
C GLY A 43 27.00 5.05 5.06
N ASN A 44 27.00 3.72 5.23
CA ASN A 44 26.19 2.85 4.38
C ASN A 44 24.70 3.12 4.60
N GLN A 45 23.95 3.17 3.50
CA GLN A 45 22.51 3.31 3.53
C GLN A 45 21.83 1.94 3.48
N GLU A 46 20.85 1.75 4.35
CA GLU A 46 19.93 0.62 4.37
C GLU A 46 18.52 1.12 4.07
N ILE A 47 17.71 0.28 3.45
CA ILE A 47 16.32 0.59 3.12
C ILE A 47 15.40 -0.47 3.75
N ASP A 48 14.31 -0.02 4.37
CA ASP A 48 13.26 -0.92 4.85
C ASP A 48 12.25 -1.25 3.74
N ASP A 49 11.31 -2.14 4.06
CA ASP A 49 10.31 -2.57 3.10
C ASP A 49 9.39 -1.42 2.65
N PHE A 50 9.14 -0.43 3.51
CA PHE A 50 8.37 0.76 3.12
C PHE A 50 9.13 1.58 2.08
N GLY A 51 10.42 1.84 2.31
CA GLY A 51 11.27 2.55 1.36
C GLY A 51 11.33 1.84 0.01
N ARG A 52 11.51 0.50 0.01
CA ARG A 52 11.52 -0.30 -1.23
C ARG A 52 10.24 -0.17 -2.04
N ILE A 53 9.08 -0.25 -1.37
CA ILE A 53 7.79 -0.11 -2.04
C ILE A 53 7.61 1.32 -2.56
N LYS A 54 7.96 2.32 -1.74
CA LYS A 54 7.86 3.74 -2.11
C LYS A 54 8.69 4.05 -3.34
N ASP A 55 9.96 3.66 -3.37
CA ASP A 55 10.85 3.89 -4.51
C ASP A 55 10.28 3.24 -5.77
N TYR A 56 9.81 2.00 -5.68
CA TYR A 56 9.20 1.31 -6.81
C TYR A 56 7.97 2.06 -7.37
N ILE A 57 7.07 2.54 -6.49
CA ILE A 57 5.88 3.30 -6.90
C ILE A 57 6.28 4.67 -7.49
N ASP A 58 7.29 5.32 -6.93
CA ASP A 58 7.79 6.62 -7.42
C ASP A 58 8.45 6.47 -8.82
N GLU A 59 9.17 5.38 -9.07
CA GLU A 59 9.89 5.12 -10.32
C GLU A 59 8.98 4.56 -11.44
N HIS A 60 8.11 3.60 -11.11
CA HIS A 60 7.31 2.86 -12.08
C HIS A 60 5.84 3.27 -12.12
N GLY A 61 5.42 4.14 -11.20
CA GLY A 61 4.01 4.43 -10.95
C GLY A 61 3.32 3.28 -10.23
N ALA A 62 2.00 3.38 -10.10
CA ALA A 62 1.24 2.35 -9.40
C ALA A 62 1.14 1.05 -10.20
N ALA A 63 1.30 -0.05 -9.46
CA ALA A 63 1.16 -1.40 -9.95
C ALA A 63 0.32 -2.26 -8.99
N PRO A 64 -0.19 -3.42 -9.42
CA PRO A 64 -0.82 -4.37 -8.52
C PRO A 64 0.13 -4.82 -7.40
N ALA A 65 -0.41 -5.11 -6.21
CA ALA A 65 0.38 -5.56 -5.06
C ALA A 65 1.25 -6.81 -5.34
N VAL A 66 0.78 -7.70 -6.22
CA VAL A 66 1.55 -8.86 -6.71
C VAL A 66 2.82 -8.41 -7.42
N VAL A 67 2.69 -7.46 -8.36
CA VAL A 67 3.81 -6.94 -9.14
C VAL A 67 4.80 -6.20 -8.23
N ILE A 68 4.30 -5.39 -7.30
CA ILE A 68 5.15 -4.70 -6.32
C ILE A 68 5.91 -5.74 -5.47
N SER A 69 5.22 -6.77 -4.99
CA SER A 69 5.82 -7.86 -4.20
C SER A 69 6.95 -8.55 -4.97
N ASP A 70 6.72 -8.90 -6.24
CA ASP A 70 7.70 -9.59 -7.08
C ASP A 70 8.94 -8.73 -7.36
N ASN A 71 8.76 -7.42 -7.57
CA ASN A 71 9.87 -6.51 -7.89
C ASN A 71 10.64 -6.03 -6.65
N THR A 72 9.97 -5.87 -5.51
CA THR A 72 10.60 -5.33 -4.29
C THR A 72 11.08 -6.43 -3.33
N GLY A 73 10.61 -7.67 -3.50
CA GLY A 73 10.86 -8.77 -2.56
C GLY A 73 10.12 -8.61 -1.21
N VAL A 74 9.20 -7.66 -1.12
CA VAL A 74 8.35 -7.45 0.06
C VAL A 74 7.12 -8.35 -0.05
N PRO A 75 6.76 -9.13 0.97
CA PRO A 75 5.56 -9.97 0.97
C PRO A 75 4.30 -9.21 0.56
N ILE A 76 3.48 -9.81 -0.31
CA ILE A 76 2.21 -9.25 -0.76
C ILE A 76 1.27 -8.88 0.39
N GLU A 77 1.30 -9.63 1.50
CA GLU A 77 0.51 -9.33 2.70
C GLU A 77 0.93 -7.99 3.33
N LEU A 78 2.24 -7.70 3.39
CA LEU A 78 2.76 -6.43 3.88
C LEU A 78 2.44 -5.28 2.93
N VAL A 79 2.57 -5.47 1.61
CA VAL A 79 2.21 -4.45 0.61
C VAL A 79 0.73 -4.05 0.78
N ASN A 80 -0.17 -5.05 0.85
CA ASN A 80 -1.60 -4.79 1.05
C ASN A 80 -1.90 -4.19 2.43
N GLY A 81 -1.19 -4.62 3.48
CA GLY A 81 -1.29 -4.07 4.83
C GLY A 81 -0.96 -2.58 4.86
N MET A 82 0.16 -2.17 4.26
CA MET A 82 0.60 -0.77 4.21
C MET A 82 -0.40 0.14 3.48
N LEU A 83 -0.97 -0.33 2.36
CA LEU A 83 -2.00 0.41 1.62
C LEU A 83 -3.28 0.55 2.44
N ARG A 84 -3.71 -0.52 3.11
CA ARG A 84 -4.95 -0.55 3.92
C ARG A 84 -4.84 0.23 5.22
N GLU A 85 -3.66 0.27 5.83
CA GLU A 85 -3.39 1.10 7.02
C GLU A 85 -3.17 2.58 6.67
N GLY A 86 -3.14 2.94 5.38
CA GLY A 86 -2.89 4.31 4.94
C GLY A 86 -1.44 4.77 5.13
N ARG A 87 -0.50 3.82 5.31
CA ARG A 87 0.94 4.13 5.34
C ARG A 87 1.47 4.45 3.95
N LEU A 88 0.89 3.83 2.93
CA LEU A 88 1.16 4.10 1.51
C LEU A 88 -0.09 4.66 0.83
N GLU A 89 0.15 5.56 -0.12
CA GLU A 89 -0.88 6.11 -1.00
C GLU A 89 -0.54 5.80 -2.46
N ILE A 90 -1.53 5.37 -3.22
CA ILE A 90 -1.43 5.22 -4.67
C ILE A 90 -1.59 6.61 -5.31
N PRO A 91 -0.62 7.11 -6.11
CA PRO A 91 -0.72 8.42 -6.77
C PRO A 91 -1.93 8.52 -7.72
N GLU A 92 -2.40 9.74 -8.01
CA GLU A 92 -3.44 9.95 -9.02
C GLU A 92 -2.95 9.61 -10.44
N GLY A 93 -3.87 9.20 -11.32
CA GLY A 93 -3.53 8.77 -12.69
C GLY A 93 -2.94 7.35 -12.80
N SER A 94 -2.90 6.64 -11.67
CA SER A 94 -2.49 5.25 -11.57
C SER A 94 -3.42 4.31 -12.34
N SER A 95 -2.85 3.28 -12.98
CA SER A 95 -3.63 2.26 -13.69
C SER A 95 -4.34 1.27 -12.76
N VAL A 96 -3.93 1.22 -11.49
CA VAL A 96 -4.41 0.27 -10.48
C VAL A 96 -4.68 0.98 -9.17
N TYR A 97 -5.80 0.62 -8.52
CA TYR A 97 -6.24 1.12 -7.21
C TYR A 97 -6.72 -0.05 -6.35
N ILE A 98 -6.62 0.08 -5.02
CA ILE A 98 -7.22 -0.90 -4.09
C ILE A 98 -8.73 -0.69 -4.00
N LYS A 99 -9.45 -1.67 -3.46
CA LYS A 99 -10.93 -1.69 -3.42
C LYS A 99 -11.44 -1.52 -2.00
N CYS A 100 -12.48 -0.70 -1.85
CA CYS A 100 -13.22 -0.55 -0.60
C CYS A 100 -13.81 -1.90 -0.14
N GLU A 101 -13.55 -2.31 1.10
CA GLU A 101 -14.00 -3.60 1.64
C GLU A 101 -15.54 -3.71 1.80
N THR A 102 -16.27 -2.61 1.64
CA THR A 102 -17.75 -2.60 1.75
C THR A 102 -18.44 -2.54 0.40
N CYS A 103 -18.07 -1.60 -0.47
CA CYS A 103 -18.77 -1.38 -1.74
C CYS A 103 -17.95 -1.72 -2.99
N GLY A 104 -16.66 -2.04 -2.84
CA GLY A 104 -15.79 -2.40 -3.96
C GLY A 104 -15.40 -1.26 -4.88
N CYS A 105 -15.70 0.01 -4.57
CA CYS A 105 -15.17 1.13 -5.35
C CYS A 105 -13.65 1.28 -5.16
N SER A 106 -12.99 1.89 -6.15
CA SER A 106 -11.55 2.17 -6.10
C SER A 106 -11.23 3.23 -5.04
N ILE A 107 -10.17 3.00 -4.27
CA ILE A 107 -9.60 3.94 -3.29
C ILE A 107 -8.08 3.96 -3.41
N ARG A 108 -7.46 5.08 -3.05
CA ARG A 108 -6.01 5.31 -3.17
C ARG A 108 -5.22 4.73 -1.99
N TYR A 109 -5.86 4.63 -0.84
CA TYR A 109 -5.34 4.08 0.41
C TYR A 109 -6.51 3.70 1.32
N GLY A 110 -6.26 3.19 2.52
CA GLY A 110 -7.30 2.91 3.51
C GLY A 110 -8.12 1.65 3.22
N ARG A 111 -9.08 1.35 4.08
CA ARG A 111 -9.94 0.14 3.96
C ARG A 111 -11.29 0.43 3.33
N TYR A 112 -11.80 1.65 3.55
CA TYR A 112 -13.15 2.02 3.19
C TYR A 112 -13.14 3.36 2.47
N CYS A 113 -14.05 3.52 1.51
CA CYS A 113 -14.26 4.82 0.88
C CYS A 113 -15.01 5.78 1.82
N PRO A 114 -15.01 7.10 1.52
CA PRO A 114 -15.59 8.11 2.41
C PRO A 114 -17.10 7.90 2.60
N ASP A 115 -17.81 7.43 1.56
CA ASP A 115 -19.25 7.17 1.61
C ASP A 115 -19.60 5.99 2.53
N CYS A 116 -18.81 4.90 2.46
CA CYS A 116 -19.04 3.73 3.28
C CYS A 116 -18.78 4.00 4.77
N ILE A 117 -17.78 4.82 5.08
CA ILE A 117 -17.53 5.22 6.47
C ILE A 117 -18.63 6.15 6.96
N ARG A 118 -19.01 7.18 6.18
CA ARG A 118 -20.13 8.08 6.51
C ARG A 118 -21.42 7.32 6.81
N ASN A 119 -21.75 6.29 6.02
CA ASN A 119 -22.95 5.47 6.25
C ASN A 119 -22.85 4.56 7.49
N ARG A 120 -21.63 4.16 7.90
CA ARG A 120 -21.44 3.31 9.08
C ARG A 120 -21.44 4.11 10.39
N THR A 121 -20.84 5.29 10.39
CA THR A 121 -20.85 6.20 11.55
C THR A 121 -22.05 7.14 11.47
N ASN A 122 -23.24 6.65 11.81
CA ASN A 122 -24.46 7.49 11.91
C ASN A 122 -24.38 8.57 13.02
N SER A 123 -23.30 8.56 13.81
CA SER A 123 -22.96 9.58 14.79
C SER A 123 -21.44 9.72 14.81
N LEU A 124 -20.94 10.86 14.33
CA LEU A 124 -19.93 11.71 14.99
C LEU A 124 -19.45 12.74 13.97
N LYS A 125 -20.01 13.94 14.10
CA LYS A 125 -19.33 15.18 13.70
C LYS A 125 -17.92 15.13 14.30
N GLY A 126 -16.89 15.03 13.47
CA GLY A 126 -15.51 15.30 13.89
C GLY A 126 -14.50 14.16 13.81
N VAL A 127 -14.54 13.28 12.81
CA VAL A 127 -13.37 12.43 12.50
C VAL A 127 -12.59 13.08 11.36
N PHE A 128 -11.75 14.06 11.70
CA PHE A 128 -10.98 14.84 10.73
C PHE A 128 -9.81 14.07 10.10
N PHE A 129 -9.39 12.93 10.68
CA PHE A 129 -8.43 12.00 10.07
C PHE A 129 -8.74 10.59 10.54
N ASN A 130 -9.28 9.74 9.66
CA ASN A 130 -9.41 8.31 9.93
C ASN A 130 -8.54 7.57 8.90
N PRO A 131 -7.44 6.90 9.31
CA PRO A 131 -6.54 6.21 8.38
C PRO A 131 -7.24 5.06 7.62
N ASP A 132 -8.38 4.57 8.15
CA ASP A 132 -9.23 3.60 7.47
C ASP A 132 -10.03 4.19 6.29
N VAL A 133 -10.13 5.52 6.17
CA VAL A 133 -10.86 6.21 5.09
C VAL A 133 -9.88 6.53 3.96
N GLY A 134 -10.06 5.87 2.84
CA GLY A 134 -9.35 6.13 1.60
C GLY A 134 -10.03 7.13 0.70
N GLU A 135 -9.27 8.04 0.09
CA GLU A 135 -9.78 8.88 -0.98
C GLU A 135 -10.04 8.08 -2.26
N LYS A 136 -11.13 8.43 -2.96
CA LYS A 136 -11.40 7.89 -4.29
C LYS A 136 -10.50 8.62 -5.30
N PRO A 137 -9.94 7.92 -6.31
CA PRO A 137 -9.19 8.60 -7.38
C PRO A 137 -10.09 9.54 -8.19
N GLN A 138 -9.57 10.71 -8.59
CA GLN A 138 -10.35 11.66 -9.41
C GLN A 138 -10.50 11.19 -10.87
N HIS A 139 -9.51 10.44 -11.39
CA HIS A 139 -9.48 9.93 -12.75
C HIS A 139 -9.21 8.42 -12.76
N GLU A 140 -10.26 7.60 -12.93
CA GLU A 140 -10.11 6.16 -13.19
C GLU A 140 -9.99 5.91 -14.69
N VAL A 141 -8.88 5.29 -15.12
CA VAL A 141 -8.78 4.73 -16.47
C VAL A 141 -9.76 3.56 -16.56
N LYS A 142 -10.89 3.77 -17.25
CA LYS A 142 -11.84 2.69 -17.54
C LYS A 142 -11.15 1.69 -18.47
N THR A 143 -10.72 0.54 -17.95
CA THR A 143 -10.37 -0.59 -18.81
C THR A 143 -11.60 -0.92 -19.64
N GLN A 144 -11.51 -0.74 -20.96
CA GLN A 144 -12.61 -1.05 -21.86
C GLN A 144 -12.99 -2.52 -21.68
N ASP A 145 -14.28 -2.76 -21.40
CA ASP A 145 -14.92 -4.05 -21.26
C ASP A 145 -14.46 -4.98 -22.40
N GLY A 146 -13.58 -5.93 -22.10
CA GLY A 146 -13.00 -6.87 -23.05
C GLY A 146 -14.02 -7.91 -23.54
N ARG A 147 -15.08 -7.45 -24.19
CA ARG A 147 -16.02 -8.32 -24.92
C ARG A 147 -15.30 -8.88 -26.14
N MET A 148 -14.75 -10.09 -25.99
CA MET A 148 -14.29 -10.88 -27.13
C MET A 148 -15.49 -11.18 -28.03
N HIS A 149 -15.54 -10.55 -29.21
CA HIS A 149 -16.47 -10.92 -30.27
C HIS A 149 -16.01 -12.27 -30.83
N PHE A 150 -16.75 -13.35 -30.54
CA PHE A 150 -16.59 -14.61 -31.27
C PHE A 150 -17.20 -14.41 -32.66
N LEU A 151 -16.36 -14.37 -33.70
CA LEU A 151 -16.84 -14.51 -35.08
C LEU A 151 -17.30 -15.95 -35.25
N GLY A 152 -18.62 -16.14 -35.43
CA GLY A 152 -19.20 -17.42 -35.79
C GLY A 152 -18.64 -17.89 -37.13
N PHE A 153 -18.13 -19.11 -37.18
CA PHE A 153 -17.81 -19.80 -38.42
C PHE A 153 -19.07 -20.52 -38.86
N ASP A 154 -19.77 -19.94 -39.85
CA ASP A 154 -20.89 -20.60 -40.52
C ASP A 154 -20.41 -21.83 -41.32
N LYS A 155 -21.31 -22.82 -41.36
CA LYS A 155 -21.11 -24.19 -41.85
C LYS A 155 -21.27 -24.32 -43.36
#